data_AF-A0A940EL26-F1
#
_entry.id   AF-A0A940EL26-F1
#
_cell.length_a   1.000
_cell.length_b   1.000
_cell.length_c   1.000
_cell.angle_alpha   90.00
_cell.angle_beta   90.00
_cell.angle_gamma   90.00
#
_symmetry.space_group_name_H-M   'P 1'
#
loop_
_entity.id
_entity.type
_entity.pdbx_description
1 polymer ?
#
loop_
_entity_poly.entity_id
_entity_poly.type
_entity_poly.pdbx_seq_one_letter_code
_entity_poly.pdbx_strand_id
1 'polypeptide(L)'
;MIPILKTLRTLLAYLVLGLPTLLFIWPTAFWIKKNRAIRSAWISFDKRICSFAHGTYDRTISGYTGQFMHKHKRFEYQAKFIDFFAELFGDDPDHCYRAYLYELGRGLVKP
;
A
#
# COMPACT_ATOMS: atom_id res chain seq x y z
N MET A 1 -8.45 -13.16 15.54
CA MET A 1 -8.40 -13.98 14.31
C MET A 1 -7.18 -14.90 14.41
N ILE A 2 -7.36 -16.19 14.18
CA ILE A 2 -6.28 -17.19 14.23
C ILE A 2 -5.18 -16.78 13.22
N PRO A 3 -3.88 -16.82 13.55
CA PRO A 3 -2.80 -16.35 12.67
C PRO A 3 -2.89 -16.87 11.23
N ILE A 4 -3.29 -18.14 11.06
CA ILE A 4 -3.45 -18.76 9.75
C ILE A 4 -4.56 -18.11 8.91
N LEU A 5 -5.69 -17.75 9.53
CA LEU A 5 -6.78 -17.04 8.86
C LEU A 5 -6.35 -15.63 8.42
N LYS A 6 -5.49 -14.96 9.21
CA LYS A 6 -4.91 -13.66 8.83
C LYS A 6 -4.03 -13.78 7.60
N THR A 7 -3.20 -14.82 7.56
CA THR A 7 -2.31 -15.09 6.43
C THR A 7 -3.12 -15.45 5.18
N LEU A 8 -4.11 -16.34 5.30
CA LEU A 8 -5.01 -16.71 4.20
C LEU A 8 -5.75 -15.50 3.64
N ARG A 9 -6.30 -14.63 4.49
CA ARG A 9 -6.97 -13.40 4.06
C ARG A 9 -6.03 -12.48 3.29
N THR A 10 -4.80 -12.29 3.80
CA THR A 10 -3.77 -11.47 3.15
C THR A 10 -3.42 -12.03 1.77
N LEU A 11 -3.19 -13.34 1.68
CA LEU A 11 -2.87 -14.03 0.42
C LEU A 11 -4.01 -13.93 -0.59
N LEU A 12 -5.25 -14.19 -0.16
CA LEU A 12 -6.43 -14.05 -1.01
C LEU A 12 -6.61 -12.62 -1.50
N ALA A 13 -6.42 -11.62 -0.64
CA ALA A 13 -6.49 -10.22 -1.03
C ALA A 13 -5.44 -9.88 -2.11
N TYR A 14 -4.20 -10.33 -1.95
CA TYR A 14 -3.17 -10.10 -2.96
C TYR A 14 -3.40 -10.90 -4.24
N LEU A 15 -3.92 -12.12 -4.17
CA LEU A 15 -4.20 -12.93 -5.36
C LEU A 15 -5.40 -12.39 -6.15
N VAL A 16 -6.49 -12.02 -5.48
CA VAL A 16 -7.75 -11.62 -6.11
C VAL A 16 -7.78 -10.15 -6.47
N LEU A 17 -7.14 -9.28 -5.68
CA LEU A 17 -7.14 -7.83 -5.91
C LEU A 17 -5.78 -7.32 -6.37
N GLY A 18 -4.70 -7.79 -5.75
CA GLY A 18 -3.33 -7.36 -6.08
C GLY A 18 -2.88 -7.79 -7.48
N LEU A 19 -3.04 -9.07 -7.84
CA LEU A 19 -2.58 -9.60 -9.12
C LEU A 19 -3.32 -8.98 -10.32
N PRO A 20 -4.66 -8.82 -10.32
CA PRO A 20 -5.33 -8.09 -11.40
C PRO A 20 -4.93 -6.62 -11.46
N THR A 21 -4.69 -5.98 -10.31
CA THR A 21 -4.17 -4.60 -10.28
C THR A 21 -2.79 -4.54 -10.95
N LEU A 22 -1.92 -5.50 -10.67
CA LEU A 22 -0.61 -5.63 -11.32
C LEU A 22 -0.70 -5.87 -12.83
N LEU A 23 -1.70 -6.62 -13.32
CA LEU A 23 -1.82 -6.92 -14.74
C LEU A 23 -2.49 -5.80 -15.55
N PHE A 24 -3.56 -5.22 -15.02
CA PHE A 24 -4.42 -4.30 -15.77
C PHE A 24 -4.24 -2.83 -15.40
N ILE A 25 -3.87 -2.55 -14.15
CA ILE A 25 -3.73 -1.18 -13.64
C ILE A 25 -2.27 -0.73 -13.68
N TRP A 26 -1.31 -1.62 -13.41
CA TRP A 26 0.13 -1.30 -13.41
C TRP A 26 0.65 -0.57 -14.65
N PRO A 27 0.26 -0.93 -15.89
CA PRO A 27 0.70 -0.19 -17.08
C PRO A 27 0.35 1.30 -17.05
N THR A 28 -0.67 1.68 -16.27
CA THR A 28 -1.08 3.08 -16.11
C THR A 28 -0.22 3.87 -15.10
N ALA A 29 0.74 3.22 -14.43
CA ALA A 29 1.61 3.84 -13.41
C ALA A 29 2.33 5.09 -13.96
N PHE A 30 2.78 5.02 -15.21
CA PHE A 30 3.47 6.12 -15.90
C PHE A 30 2.65 7.41 -16.00
N TRP A 31 1.32 7.32 -15.89
CA TRP A 31 0.41 8.46 -15.98
C TRP A 31 -0.11 8.97 -14.63
N ILE A 32 0.27 8.35 -13.50
CA ILE A 32 -0.20 8.74 -12.16
C ILE A 32 0.04 10.23 -11.89
N LYS A 33 1.20 10.77 -12.31
CA LYS A 33 1.52 12.20 -12.13
C LYS A 33 0.76 13.12 -13.08
N LYS A 34 0.41 12.63 -14.26
CA LYS A 34 -0.17 13.44 -15.35
C LYS A 34 -1.70 13.45 -15.32
N ASN A 35 -2.33 12.45 -14.70
CA ASN A 35 -3.77 12.30 -14.71
C ASN A 35 -4.32 12.06 -13.29
N ARG A 36 -5.09 13.03 -12.77
CA ARG A 36 -5.70 12.98 -11.44
C ARG A 36 -6.67 11.80 -11.28
N ALA A 37 -7.41 11.43 -12.33
CA ALA A 37 -8.35 10.30 -12.27
C ALA A 37 -7.61 8.96 -12.12
N ILE A 38 -6.52 8.77 -12.87
CA ILE A 38 -5.65 7.59 -12.73
C ILE A 38 -5.06 7.54 -11.32
N ARG A 39 -4.48 8.65 -10.84
CA ARG A 39 -3.96 8.72 -9.45
C ARG A 39 -5.03 8.36 -8.41
N SER A 40 -6.24 8.89 -8.56
CA SER A 40 -7.35 8.61 -7.66
C SER A 40 -7.76 7.13 -7.69
N ALA A 41 -7.78 6.52 -8.87
CA ALA A 41 -8.07 5.10 -9.03
C ALA A 41 -7.02 4.23 -8.33
N TRP A 42 -5.73 4.52 -8.55
CA TRP A 42 -4.61 3.82 -7.89
C TRP A 42 -4.71 3.86 -6.37
N ILE A 43 -4.90 5.05 -5.80
CA ILE A 43 -5.06 5.22 -4.35
C ILE A 43 -6.30 4.45 -3.85
N SER A 44 -7.39 4.46 -4.62
CA SER A 44 -8.62 3.75 -4.24
C SER A 44 -8.42 2.22 -4.26
N PHE A 45 -7.73 1.67 -5.25
CA PHE A 45 -7.40 0.25 -5.31
C PHE A 45 -6.48 -0.16 -4.18
N ASP A 46 -5.41 0.60 -3.97
CA ASP A 46 -4.46 0.37 -2.88
C ASP A 46 -5.16 0.35 -1.52
N LYS A 47 -6.03 1.31 -1.25
CA LYS A 47 -6.84 1.34 -0.02
C LYS A 47 -7.74 0.13 0.15
N ARG A 48 -8.38 -0.34 -0.92
CA ARG A 48 -9.23 -1.54 -0.90
C ARG A 48 -8.39 -2.79 -0.61
N ILE A 49 -7.26 -2.96 -1.31
CA ILE A 49 -6.35 -4.09 -1.11
C ILE A 49 -5.86 -4.10 0.35
N CYS A 50 -5.43 -2.96 0.87
CA CYS A 50 -4.98 -2.85 2.26
C CYS A 50 -6.10 -3.17 3.26
N SER A 51 -7.31 -2.66 3.02
CA SER A 51 -8.46 -2.91 3.90
C SER A 51 -8.80 -4.40 3.96
N PHE A 52 -8.81 -5.09 2.81
CA PHE A 52 -9.04 -6.54 2.77
C PHE A 52 -7.89 -7.34 3.40
N ALA A 53 -6.65 -7.03 3.04
CA ALA A 53 -5.48 -7.77 3.53
C ALA A 53 -5.29 -7.61 5.04
N HIS A 54 -5.32 -6.37 5.52
CA HIS A 54 -4.91 -6.01 6.89
C HIS A 54 -6.06 -5.70 7.82
N GLY A 55 -7.29 -5.54 7.31
CA GLY A 55 -8.46 -5.20 8.13
C GLY A 55 -8.42 -3.75 8.62
N THR A 56 -7.86 -2.86 7.80
CA THR A 56 -7.80 -1.42 8.04
C THR A 56 -8.98 -0.70 7.39
N TYR A 57 -9.17 0.58 7.70
CA TYR A 57 -10.18 1.44 7.06
C TYR A 57 -9.49 2.66 6.46
N ASP A 58 -9.71 2.91 5.16
CA ASP A 58 -9.15 4.04 4.38
C ASP A 58 -7.61 4.16 4.39
N ARG A 59 -6.89 3.08 4.73
CA ARG A 59 -5.42 3.05 4.75
C ARG A 59 -4.83 2.44 3.49
N THR A 60 -3.66 2.91 3.09
CA THR A 60 -2.84 2.46 1.96
C THR A 60 -1.88 1.34 2.36
N ILE A 61 -1.44 0.52 1.40
CA ILE A 61 -0.39 -0.47 1.65
C ILE A 61 0.91 0.23 2.04
N SER A 62 1.25 1.36 1.40
CA SER A 62 2.43 2.16 1.74
C SER A 62 2.39 2.64 3.19
N GLY A 63 1.27 3.23 3.64
CA GLY A 63 1.13 3.69 5.02
C GLY A 63 1.10 2.55 6.04
N TYR A 64 0.48 1.41 5.71
CA TYR A 64 0.53 0.22 6.57
C TYR A 64 1.96 -0.33 6.68
N THR A 65 2.69 -0.37 5.56
CA THR A 65 4.09 -0.80 5.51
C THR A 65 4.96 0.13 6.34
N GLY A 66 4.83 1.46 6.18
CA GLY A 66 5.57 2.46 6.94
C GLY A 66 5.36 2.37 8.45
N GLN A 67 4.15 2.01 8.91
CA GLN A 67 3.90 1.81 10.35
C GLN A 67 4.76 0.67 10.93
N PHE A 68 4.99 -0.40 10.17
CA PHE A 68 5.61 -1.62 10.66
C PHE A 68 7.03 -1.87 10.16
N MET A 69 7.58 -1.02 9.28
CA MET A 69 8.89 -1.22 8.67
C MET A 69 10.04 -1.34 9.68
N HIS A 70 9.96 -0.65 10.82
CA HIS A 70 10.95 -0.73 11.89
C HIS A 70 10.67 -1.82 12.93
N LYS A 71 9.48 -2.46 12.88
CA LYS A 71 9.08 -3.51 13.82
C LYS A 71 9.31 -4.91 13.26
N HIS A 72 9.16 -5.10 11.94
CA HIS A 72 9.31 -6.41 11.32
C HIS A 72 10.08 -6.33 10.00
N LYS A 73 11.10 -7.20 9.86
CA LYS A 73 11.97 -7.28 8.67
C LYS A 73 11.22 -7.40 7.34
N ARG A 74 10.10 -8.12 7.30
CA ARG A 74 9.29 -8.23 6.08
C ARG A 74 8.80 -6.87 5.57
N PHE A 75 8.43 -5.96 6.47
CA PHE A 75 7.94 -4.64 6.10
C PHE A 75 9.10 -3.68 5.80
N GLU A 76 10.29 -3.93 6.35
CA GLU A 76 11.51 -3.24 5.93
C GLU A 76 11.82 -3.50 4.45
N TYR A 77 11.81 -4.77 4.02
CA TYR A 77 12.02 -5.13 2.61
C TYR A 77 10.88 -4.62 1.72
N GLN A 78 9.64 -4.72 2.19
CA GLN A 78 8.49 -4.19 1.47
C GLN A 78 8.57 -2.68 1.29
N ALA A 79 8.99 -1.92 2.32
CA ALA A 79 9.19 -0.48 2.24
C ALA A 79 10.25 -0.14 1.20
N LYS A 80 11.43 -0.78 1.27
CA LYS A 80 12.52 -0.58 0.30
C LYS A 80 12.06 -0.80 -1.15
N PHE A 81 11.27 -1.85 -1.39
CA PHE A 81 10.73 -2.13 -2.71
C PHE A 81 9.74 -1.06 -3.17
N ILE A 82 8.78 -0.70 -2.32
CA ILE A 82 7.76 0.31 -2.66
C ILE A 82 8.41 1.68 -2.86
N ASP A 83 9.29 2.09 -1.96
CA ASP A 83 9.96 3.39 -2.01
C ASP A 83 10.84 3.52 -3.25
N PHE A 84 11.58 2.45 -3.63
CA PHE A 84 12.33 2.41 -4.89
C PHE A 84 11.43 2.69 -6.11
N PHE A 85 10.26 2.04 -6.20
CA PHE A 85 9.34 2.29 -7.31
C PHE A 85 8.69 3.67 -7.22
N ALA A 86 8.34 4.13 -6.02
CA ALA A 86 7.78 5.46 -5.82
C ALA A 86 8.74 6.54 -6.33
N GLU A 87 10.02 6.45 -5.97
CA GLU A 87 11.09 7.32 -6.45
C GLU A 87 11.32 7.20 -7.96
N LEU A 88 11.29 5.97 -8.51
CA LEU A 88 11.40 5.76 -9.96
C LEU A 88 10.26 6.43 -10.74
N PHE A 89 9.05 6.46 -10.18
CA PHE A 89 7.91 7.20 -10.73
C PHE A 89 7.86 8.67 -10.27
N GLY A 90 8.91 9.12 -9.58
CA GLY A 90 9.24 10.49 -9.22
C GLY A 90 8.59 11.02 -7.93
N ASP A 91 8.14 10.15 -7.04
CA ASP A 91 7.87 10.58 -5.67
C ASP A 91 9.17 10.90 -4.92
N ASP A 92 9.07 11.57 -3.76
CA ASP A 92 10.23 11.82 -2.90
C ASP A 92 10.58 10.59 -2.03
N PRO A 93 11.80 10.54 -1.47
CA PRO A 93 12.25 9.45 -0.61
C PRO A 93 11.34 9.18 0.60
N ASP A 94 11.49 7.98 1.16
CA ASP A 94 10.75 7.50 2.33
C ASP A 94 9.22 7.56 2.15
N HIS A 95 8.74 7.27 0.94
CA HIS A 95 7.31 7.32 0.59
C HIS A 95 6.42 6.57 1.59
N CYS A 96 6.78 5.34 1.98
CA CYS A 96 6.02 4.55 2.94
C CYS A 96 5.94 5.21 4.32
N TYR A 97 7.06 5.78 4.80
CA TYR A 97 7.09 6.46 6.10
C TYR A 97 6.29 7.76 6.07
N ARG A 98 6.41 8.55 5.00
CA ARG A 98 5.60 9.76 4.81
C ARG A 98 4.11 9.44 4.71
N ALA A 99 3.74 8.38 4.01
CA ALA A 99 2.36 7.90 3.93
C ALA A 99 1.83 7.48 5.31
N TYR A 100 2.65 6.80 6.12
CA TYR A 100 2.30 6.47 7.50
C TYR A 100 2.05 7.73 8.34
N LEU A 101 2.95 8.71 8.32
CA LEU A 101 2.79 9.96 9.06
C LEU A 101 1.53 10.74 8.63
N TYR A 102 1.26 10.78 7.32
CA TYR A 102 0.07 11.41 6.78
C TYR A 102 -1.22 10.72 7.28
N GLU A 103 -1.26 9.38 7.26
CA GLU A 103 -2.41 8.61 7.77
C GLU A 103 -2.58 8.72 9.29
N LEU A 104 -1.46 8.81 10.02
CA LEU A 104 -1.46 9.03 11.47
C LEU A 104 -2.08 10.38 11.80
N GLY A 105 -1.68 11.45 11.09
CA GLY A 105 -2.27 12.78 11.23
C GLY A 105 -3.76 12.85 10.90
N ARG A 106 -4.27 11.92 10.08
CA ARG A 106 -5.71 11.79 9.76
C ARG A 106 -6.49 10.90 10.72
N GLY A 107 -5.84 10.35 11.76
CA GLY A 107 -6.49 9.44 12.72
C GLY A 107 -6.87 8.08 12.15
N LEU A 108 -6.26 7.66 11.03
CA LEU A 108 -6.55 6.37 10.38
C LEU A 108 -5.75 5.22 10.99
N VAL A 109 -4.62 5.53 11.62
CA VAL A 109 -3.75 4.55 12.27
C VAL A 109 -4.29 4.22 13.66
N LYS A 110 -4.54 2.94 13.91
CA LYS A 110 -4.83 2.44 15.27
C LYS A 110 -3.51 2.16 16.01
N PRO A 111 -3.43 2.49 17.31
CA PRO A 111 -2.27 2.18 18.15
C PRO A 111 -1.99 0.67 18.23
#